data_AF-X1KMC1-F1
#
_entry.id   AF-X1KMC1-F1
#
_cell.length_a   1.000
_cell.length_b   1.000
_cell.length_c   1.000
_cell.angle_alpha   90.00
_cell.angle_beta   90.00
_cell.angle_gamma   90.00
#
_symmetry.space_group_name_H-M   'P 1'
#
loop_
_entity.id
_entity.type
_entity.pdbx_description
1 polymer ?
#
loop_
_entity_poly.entity_id
_entity_poly.type
_entity_poly.pdbx_seq_one_letter_code
_entity_poly.pdbx_strand_id
1 'polypeptide(L)'
;MSINIAVAGKGGSGKTSLTSLVIRYLMKNSLRPILAVDADPNANLGESLGLSVKQTIGSIIATFNEEKINIPPGMTKEAYLEFKLNDAMVESKAIDLVTMGRGEGPACYCYPNLLLRKFMDNLTGTL
;
A
#
# COMPACT_ATOMS: atom_id res chain seq x y z
N MET A 1 -8.38 -13.87 -14.13
CA MET A 1 -7.12 -14.49 -13.67
C MET A 1 -6.08 -13.37 -13.60
N SER A 2 -5.58 -13.04 -12.40
CA SER A 2 -4.57 -12.00 -12.18
C SER A 2 -3.17 -12.60 -12.27
N ILE A 3 -2.20 -11.81 -12.75
CA ILE A 3 -0.78 -12.18 -12.73
C ILE A 3 -0.13 -11.42 -11.59
N ASN A 4 0.41 -12.15 -10.61
CA ASN A 4 1.09 -11.58 -9.46
C ASN A 4 2.60 -11.64 -9.66
N ILE A 5 3.27 -10.49 -9.61
CA ILE A 5 4.72 -10.38 -9.71
C ILE A 5 5.27 -9.89 -8.37
N ALA A 6 5.98 -10.76 -7.65
CA ALA A 6 6.63 -10.41 -6.39
C ALA A 6 8.14 -10.22 -6.62
N VAL A 7 8.68 -9.07 -6.20
CA VAL A 7 10.11 -8.73 -6.33
C VAL A 7 10.77 -8.73 -4.95
N ALA A 8 11.67 -9.69 -4.70
CA ALA A 8 12.35 -9.86 -3.43
C ALA A 8 13.88 -9.94 -3.60
N GLY A 9 14.63 -9.72 -2.52
CA GLY A 9 16.09 -9.63 -2.56
C GLY A 9 16.69 -8.79 -1.42
N LYS A 10 18.03 -8.78 -1.31
CA LYS A 10 18.77 -8.09 -0.24
C LYS A 10 18.50 -6.57 -0.22
N GLY A 11 18.76 -5.93 0.92
CA GLY A 11 18.76 -4.46 1.02
C GLY A 11 19.72 -3.86 -0.02
N GLY A 12 19.28 -2.83 -0.75
CA GLY A 12 20.10 -2.17 -1.78
C GLY A 12 20.26 -2.92 -3.11
N SER A 13 19.62 -4.08 -3.32
CA SER A 13 19.77 -4.85 -4.58
C SER A 13 18.99 -4.30 -5.79
N GLY A 14 18.46 -3.07 -5.72
CA GLY A 14 17.73 -2.45 -6.83
C GLY A 14 16.28 -2.89 -7.05
N LYS A 15 15.64 -3.53 -6.05
CA LYS A 15 14.25 -4.04 -6.16
C LYS A 15 13.24 -2.99 -6.61
N THR A 16 13.24 -1.83 -5.97
CA THR A 16 12.32 -0.73 -6.28
C THR A 16 12.54 -0.21 -7.69
N SER A 17 13.81 -0.09 -8.12
CA SER A 17 14.17 0.33 -9.47
C SER A 17 13.69 -0.66 -10.52
N LEU A 18 13.93 -1.97 -10.32
CA LEU A 18 13.44 -3.02 -11.21
C LEU A 18 11.92 -3.03 -11.28
N THR A 19 11.25 -2.95 -10.14
CA THR A 19 9.78 -2.92 -10.05
C THR A 19 9.22 -1.72 -10.81
N SER A 20 9.83 -0.55 -10.67
CA SER A 20 9.43 0.66 -11.40
C SER A 20 9.58 0.51 -12.92
N LEU A 21 10.66 -0.12 -13.38
CA LEU A 21 10.86 -0.40 -14.81
C LEU A 21 9.83 -1.38 -15.36
N VAL A 22 9.51 -2.44 -14.61
CA VAL A 22 8.46 -3.40 -14.99
C VAL A 22 7.12 -2.70 -15.11
N ILE A 23 6.71 -1.91 -14.12
CA ILE A 23 5.45 -1.17 -14.14
C ILE A 23 5.41 -0.21 -15.33
N ARG A 24 6.47 0.56 -15.56
CA ARG A 24 6.57 1.47 -16.73
C ARG A 24 6.45 0.73 -18.06
N TYR A 25 7.03 -0.47 -18.17
CA TYR A 25 6.89 -1.31 -19.34
C TYR A 25 5.43 -1.77 -19.54
N LEU A 26 4.77 -2.26 -18.49
CA LEU A 26 3.37 -2.68 -18.55
C LEU A 26 2.45 -1.52 -18.96
N MET A 27 2.65 -0.35 -18.37
CA MET A 27 1.94 0.88 -18.72
C MET A 27 2.12 1.25 -20.20
N LYS A 28 3.38 1.25 -20.68
CA LYS A 28 3.70 1.60 -22.07
C LYS A 28 3.04 0.65 -23.08
N ASN A 29 2.85 -0.61 -22.72
CA ASN A 29 2.21 -1.62 -23.56
C ASN A 29 0.70 -1.75 -23.33
N SER A 30 0.07 -0.82 -22.61
CA SER A 30 -1.37 -0.84 -22.30
C SER A 30 -1.86 -2.12 -21.59
N LEU A 31 -0.97 -2.78 -20.83
CA LEU A 31 -1.28 -3.97 -20.05
C LEU A 31 -1.84 -3.54 -18.69
N ARG A 32 -3.14 -3.27 -18.65
CA ARG A 32 -3.90 -2.75 -17.51
C ARG A 32 -5.13 -3.63 -17.21
N PRO A 33 -5.69 -3.61 -15.99
CA PRO A 33 -5.34 -2.79 -14.82
C PRO A 33 -4.04 -3.23 -14.10
N ILE A 34 -3.38 -2.29 -13.40
CA ILE A 34 -2.16 -2.54 -12.62
C ILE A 34 -2.37 -2.04 -11.19
N LEU A 35 -2.26 -2.95 -10.23
CA LEU A 35 -2.14 -2.63 -8.81
C LEU A 35 -0.68 -2.75 -8.40
N ALA A 36 -0.04 -1.62 -8.10
CA ALA A 36 1.29 -1.56 -7.54
C ALA A 36 1.21 -1.62 -6.00
N VAL A 37 2.07 -2.44 -5.40
CA VAL A 37 2.14 -2.58 -3.94
C VAL A 37 3.56 -2.34 -3.46
N ASP A 38 3.74 -1.33 -2.62
CA ASP A 38 5.00 -1.07 -1.93
C ASP A 38 4.95 -1.65 -0.50
N ALA A 39 5.54 -2.84 -0.34
CA ALA A 39 5.63 -3.54 0.94
C ALA A 39 6.88 -3.15 1.75
N ASP A 40 7.53 -2.02 1.45
CA ASP A 40 8.73 -1.53 2.16
C ASP A 40 8.37 -0.41 3.15
N PRO A 41 8.94 -0.42 4.39
CA PRO A 41 8.76 0.68 5.34
C PRO A 41 9.23 2.04 4.83
N ASN A 42 10.20 2.09 3.92
CA ASN A 42 10.78 3.33 3.40
C ASN A 42 9.97 3.96 2.24
N ALA A 43 8.94 3.27 1.72
CA ALA A 43 7.93 3.85 0.81
C ALA A 43 8.46 4.55 -0.48
N ASN A 44 9.47 3.98 -1.14
CA ASN A 44 10.15 4.63 -2.28
C ASN A 44 9.51 4.38 -3.66
N LEU A 45 8.57 3.44 -3.79
CA LEU A 45 8.01 3.06 -5.09
C LEU A 45 7.15 4.18 -5.69
N GLY A 46 6.36 4.87 -4.87
CA GLY A 46 5.48 5.96 -5.31
C GLY A 46 6.27 7.09 -5.95
N GLU A 47 7.31 7.57 -5.27
CA GLU A 47 8.23 8.59 -5.79
C GLU A 47 8.87 8.13 -7.11
N SER A 48 9.36 6.89 -7.16
CA SER A 48 9.98 6.31 -8.36
C SER A 48 9.03 6.24 -9.56
N LEU A 49 7.73 6.23 -9.34
CA LEU A 49 6.67 6.23 -10.36
C LEU A 49 6.11 7.64 -10.64
N GLY A 50 6.55 8.67 -9.90
CA GLY A 50 6.05 10.04 -10.02
C GLY A 50 4.68 10.26 -9.35
N LEU A 51 4.33 9.43 -8.36
CA LEU A 51 3.11 9.53 -7.58
C LEU A 51 3.37 10.18 -6.23
N SER A 52 2.43 11.02 -5.78
CA SER A 52 2.47 11.61 -4.44
C SER A 52 1.70 10.74 -3.46
N VAL A 53 2.43 10.08 -2.56
CA VAL A 53 1.86 9.27 -1.48
C VAL A 53 1.60 10.16 -0.27
N LYS A 54 0.32 10.45 0.01
CA LYS A 54 -0.09 11.29 1.14
C LYS A 54 -0.26 10.51 2.43
N GLN A 55 -0.73 9.27 2.31
CA GLN A 55 -1.01 8.37 3.42
C GLN A 55 -0.45 6.99 3.10
N THR A 56 0.02 6.31 4.14
CA THR A 56 0.47 4.92 4.09
C THR A 56 -0.31 4.13 5.12
N ILE A 57 -0.31 2.80 5.00
CA ILE A 57 -0.92 1.94 6.03
C ILE A 57 -0.31 2.23 7.40
N GLY A 58 1.02 2.38 7.47
CA GLY A 58 1.74 2.72 8.68
C GLY A 58 1.33 4.05 9.30
N SER A 59 1.20 5.12 8.49
CA SER A 59 0.78 6.43 8.99
C SER A 59 -0.66 6.44 9.48
N ILE A 60 -1.56 5.72 8.79
CA ILE A 60 -2.97 5.59 9.22
C ILE A 60 -3.05 4.85 10.55
N ILE A 61 -2.30 3.75 10.74
CA ILE A 61 -2.25 3.04 12.02
C ILE A 61 -1.73 3.96 13.14
N ALA A 62 -0.67 4.73 12.86
CA ALA A 62 -0.09 5.64 13.85
C ALA A 62 -1.12 6.67 14.33
N THR A 63 -1.72 7.42 13.39
CA THR A 63 -2.78 8.37 13.69
C THR A 63 -3.95 7.72 14.43
N PHE A 64 -4.29 6.48 14.05
CA PHE A 64 -5.40 5.74 14.67
C PHE A 64 -5.13 5.32 16.13
N ASN A 65 -3.87 5.15 16.51
CA ASN A 65 -3.50 4.77 17.87
C ASN A 65 -3.28 5.98 18.78
N GLU A 66 -2.76 7.08 18.24
CA GLU A 66 -2.44 8.30 18.99
C GLU A 66 -3.67 9.18 19.28
N GLU A 67 -4.57 9.31 18.31
CA GLU A 67 -5.74 10.17 18.46
C GLU A 67 -6.83 9.47 19.28
N LYS A 68 -7.50 10.23 20.17
CA LYS A 68 -8.83 9.84 20.68
C LYS A 68 -9.82 9.97 19.53
N ILE A 69 -9.80 9.00 18.63
CA ILE A 69 -10.67 9.01 17.46
C ILE A 69 -12.12 9.05 17.91
N ASN A 70 -12.84 10.08 17.44
CA ASN A 70 -14.28 10.12 17.51
C ASN A 70 -14.87 9.19 16.46
N ILE A 71 -15.02 7.92 16.82
CA ILE A 71 -15.66 6.91 15.97
C ILE A 71 -17.14 7.32 15.80
N PRO A 72 -17.66 7.43 14.57
CA PRO A 72 -19.06 7.76 14.34
C PRO A 72 -20.01 6.77 15.05
N PRO A 73 -21.14 7.24 15.61
CA PRO A 73 -22.11 6.37 16.25
C PRO A 73 -22.65 5.34 15.24
N GLY A 74 -22.70 4.07 15.66
CA GLY A 74 -23.12 2.96 14.80
C GLY A 74 -21.99 2.25 14.04
N MET A 75 -20.73 2.66 14.22
CA MET A 75 -19.57 2.01 13.60
C MET A 75 -18.66 1.35 14.65
N THR A 76 -18.12 0.18 14.33
CA THR A 76 -17.08 -0.46 15.16
C THR A 76 -15.73 0.19 14.91
N LYS A 77 -14.79 -0.01 15.85
CA LYS A 77 -13.40 0.46 15.72
C LYS A 77 -12.73 -0.15 14.47
N GLU A 78 -13.01 -1.42 14.21
CA GLU A 78 -12.47 -2.17 13.06
C GLU A 78 -13.01 -1.62 11.74
N ALA A 79 -14.32 -1.42 11.63
CA ALA A 79 -14.95 -0.88 10.42
C ALA A 79 -14.46 0.55 10.13
N TYR A 80 -14.27 1.36 11.17
CA TYR A 80 -13.73 2.71 11.00
C TYR A 80 -12.26 2.69 10.56
N LEU A 81 -11.44 1.76 11.07
CA LEU A 81 -10.07 1.58 10.59
C LEU A 81 -10.04 1.16 9.12
N GLU A 82 -10.87 0.19 8.73
CA GLU A 82 -11.00 -0.23 7.32
C GLU A 82 -11.41 0.92 6.41
N PHE A 83 -12.38 1.74 6.85
CA PHE A 83 -12.75 2.96 6.15
C PHE A 83 -11.55 3.88 5.93
N LYS A 84 -10.76 4.13 6.99
CA LYS A 84 -9.55 4.96 6.91
C LYS A 84 -8.45 4.36 6.04
N LEU A 85 -8.30 3.04 6.02
CA LEU A 85 -7.31 2.37 5.18
C LEU A 85 -7.54 2.58 3.68
N ASN A 86 -8.78 2.87 3.25
CA ASN A 86 -9.03 3.23 1.85
C ASN A 86 -8.29 4.52 1.44
N ASP A 87 -8.04 5.44 2.38
CA ASP A 87 -7.26 6.66 2.12
C ASP A 87 -5.78 6.36 1.81
N ALA A 88 -5.30 5.14 2.07
CA ALA A 88 -3.94 4.71 1.73
C ALA A 88 -3.74 4.43 0.24
N MET A 89 -4.84 4.27 -0.52
CA MET A 89 -4.79 3.99 -1.94
C MET A 89 -4.57 5.27 -2.73
N VAL A 90 -3.52 5.28 -3.55
CA VAL A 90 -3.23 6.36 -4.50
C VAL A 90 -3.72 5.93 -5.88
N GLU A 91 -4.86 6.45 -6.28
CA GLU A 91 -5.43 6.23 -7.61
C GLU A 91 -4.80 7.17 -8.63
N SER A 92 -4.46 6.64 -9.81
CA SER A 92 -3.97 7.44 -10.93
C SER A 92 -4.59 6.99 -12.24
N LYS A 93 -4.31 7.72 -13.33
CA LYS A 93 -4.84 7.36 -14.66
C LYS A 93 -4.34 6.00 -15.17
N ALA A 94 -3.22 5.50 -14.67
CA ALA A 94 -2.53 4.35 -15.25
C ALA A 94 -2.34 3.18 -14.28
N ILE A 95 -2.15 3.46 -13.00
CA ILE A 95 -1.95 2.46 -11.95
C ILE A 95 -2.63 2.91 -10.66
N ASP A 96 -3.00 1.95 -9.84
CA ASP A 96 -3.32 2.19 -8.44
C ASP A 96 -2.13 1.75 -7.59
N LEU A 97 -1.83 2.50 -6.53
CA LEU A 97 -0.70 2.22 -5.64
C LEU A 97 -1.17 2.13 -4.20
N VAL A 98 -0.72 1.08 -3.51
CA VAL A 98 -0.85 0.93 -2.06
C VAL A 98 0.53 0.87 -1.44
N THR A 99 0.77 1.66 -0.39
CA THR A 99 2.07 1.78 0.27
C THR A 99 1.96 1.41 1.74
N MET A 100 2.80 0.46 2.17
CA MET A 100 2.85 0.03 3.57
C MET A 100 3.37 1.15 4.47
N GLY A 101 4.54 1.70 4.16
CA GLY A 101 5.20 2.70 4.99
C GLY A 101 5.55 2.19 6.38
N ARG A 102 6.00 3.09 7.25
CA ARG A 102 6.38 2.79 8.63
C ARG A 102 5.26 3.20 9.60
N GLY A 103 4.92 2.32 10.55
CA GLY A 103 4.01 2.62 11.66
C GLY A 103 4.76 3.05 12.93
N GLU A 104 3.99 3.35 13.99
CA GLU A 104 4.49 3.69 15.33
C GLU A 104 5.34 2.55 15.96
N GLY A 105 6.48 2.94 16.56
CA GLY A 105 7.34 2.08 17.38
C GLY A 105 8.58 1.46 16.69
N PRO A 106 9.62 1.09 17.46
CA PRO A 106 10.77 0.38 16.94
C PRO A 106 10.38 -1.05 16.51
N ALA A 107 10.63 -1.39 15.24
CA ALA A 107 10.66 -2.75 14.70
C ALA A 107 9.35 -3.57 14.60
N CYS A 108 8.17 -3.00 14.85
CA CYS A 108 6.90 -3.73 14.64
C CYS A 108 6.34 -3.54 13.21
N TYR A 109 6.74 -4.41 12.28
CA TYR A 109 6.19 -4.44 10.91
C TYR A 109 5.06 -5.46 10.72
N CYS A 110 4.79 -6.30 11.72
CA CYS A 110 3.82 -7.39 11.61
C CYS A 110 2.39 -6.90 11.36
N TYR A 111 1.95 -5.87 12.08
CA TYR A 111 0.60 -5.34 11.96
C TYR A 111 0.36 -4.57 10.65
N PRO A 112 1.24 -3.64 10.22
CA PRO A 112 1.15 -3.05 8.87
C PRO A 112 1.14 -4.09 7.75
N ASN A 113 1.97 -5.14 7.85
CA ASN A 113 1.96 -6.23 6.87
C ASN A 113 0.65 -7.01 6.85
N LEU A 114 0.06 -7.27 8.02
CA LEU A 114 -1.24 -7.95 8.12
C LEU A 114 -2.34 -7.12 7.45
N LEU A 115 -2.38 -5.81 7.72
CA LEU A 115 -3.36 -4.91 7.10
C LEU A 115 -3.14 -4.78 5.60
N LEU A 116 -1.87 -4.70 5.14
CA LEU A 116 -1.56 -4.67 3.71
C LEU A 116 -2.07 -5.92 3.00
N ARG A 117 -1.86 -7.10 3.58
CA ARG A 117 -2.37 -8.37 3.02
C ARG A 117 -3.89 -8.36 2.90
N LYS A 118 -4.59 -8.02 4.00
CA LYS A 118 -6.05 -7.90 3.97
C LYS A 118 -6.55 -6.91 2.92
N PHE A 119 -5.87 -5.77 2.78
CA PHE A 119 -6.23 -4.75 1.79
C PHE A 119 -6.04 -5.25 0.37
N MET A 120 -4.93 -5.94 0.07
CA MET A 120 -4.72 -6.59 -1.23
C MET A 120 -5.76 -7.68 -1.52
N ASP A 121 -6.12 -8.49 -0.53
CA ASP A 121 -7.12 -9.56 -0.69
C ASP A 121 -8.51 -8.96 -1.03
N ASN A 122 -8.86 -7.84 -0.39
CA ASN A 122 -10.12 -7.13 -0.68
C ASN A 122 -10.12 -6.51 -2.09
N LEU A 123 -9.00 -5.91 -2.53
CA LEU A 123 -8.90 -5.27 -3.84
C LEU A 123 -8.85 -6.25 -5.00
N THR A 124 -8.25 -7.42 -4.80
CA THR A 124 -8.10 -8.41 -5.86
C THR A 124 -9.38 -9.21 -6.09
N GLY A 125 -10.36 -9.09 -5.19
CA GLY A 125 -11.60 -9.86 -5.20
C GLY A 125 -11.30 -11.33 -4.97
N THR A 126 -11.86 -11.92 -3.91
CA THR A 126 -11.90 -13.37 -3.77
C THR A 126 -12.45 -13.98 -5.06
N LEU A 127 -11.62 -14.77 -5.75
CA LEU A 127 -12.08 -15.73 -6.76
C LEU A 127 -13.01 -16.75 -6.12
#